data_AF-A0A9X9A0L0-F1
#
_entry.id   AF-A0A9X9A0L0-F1
#
_cell.length_a   1.000
_cell.length_b   1.000
_cell.length_c   1.000
_cell.angle_alpha   90.00
_cell.angle_beta   90.00
_cell.angle_gamma   90.00
#
_symmetry.space_group_name_H-M   'P 1'
#
loop_
_entity.id
_entity.type
_entity.pdbx_description
1 polymer ?
#
loop_
_entity_poly.entity_id
_entity_poly.type
_entity_poly.pdbx_seq_one_letter_code
_entity_poly.pdbx_strand_id
1 'polypeptide(L)'
;VVARIINANLAKEIGNWEGTFFNYITGLFFSMLFLIFSSDSLYIPIHTLQSIPIAVYLGGLVGVIVISLSNYITPKISAFYLTLLIFIGQLFAGTIIDFFLTN
;
A
#
# COMPACT_ATOMS: atom_id res chain seq x y z
N VAL A 1 11.59 5.40 4.36
CA VAL A 1 11.67 6.88 4.50
C VAL A 1 12.09 7.56 3.20
N VAL A 2 13.26 7.22 2.64
CA VAL A 2 13.79 7.85 1.40
C VAL A 2 12.82 7.77 0.21
N ALA A 3 12.32 6.58 -0.11
CA ALA A 3 11.38 6.39 -1.22
C ALA A 3 10.12 7.28 -1.12
N ARG A 4 9.59 7.44 0.09
CA ARG A 4 8.43 8.32 0.35
C ARG A 4 8.77 9.80 0.12
N ILE A 5 9.97 10.24 0.50
CA ILE A 5 10.43 11.61 0.25
C ILE A 5 10.58 11.86 -1.25
N ILE A 6 11.16 10.89 -1.98
CA ILE A 6 11.27 10.94 -3.45
C ILE A 6 9.87 11.03 -4.08
N ASN A 7 8.94 10.16 -3.67
CA ASN A 7 7.57 10.16 -4.18
C ASN A 7 6.82 11.46 -3.86
N ALA A 8 7.00 12.02 -2.67
CA ALA A 8 6.40 13.28 -2.29
C ALA A 8 6.97 14.47 -3.09
N ASN A 9 8.28 14.46 -3.39
CA ASN A 9 8.87 15.47 -4.26
C ASN A 9 8.41 15.31 -5.72
N LEU A 10 8.34 14.08 -6.23
CA LEU A 10 7.81 13.81 -7.56
C LEU A 10 6.33 14.27 -7.67
N ALA A 11 5.51 13.96 -6.68
CA ALA A 11 4.11 14.35 -6.63
C ALA A 11 3.89 15.88 -6.57
N LYS A 12 4.89 16.67 -6.14
CA LYS A 12 4.83 18.14 -6.26
C LYS A 12 5.00 18.61 -7.70
N GLU A 13 5.79 17.89 -8.50
CA GLU A 13 6.07 18.24 -9.90
C GLU A 13 4.98 17.75 -10.85
N ILE A 14 4.56 16.48 -10.72
CA ILE A 14 3.63 15.85 -11.67
C ILE A 14 2.19 15.79 -11.17
N GLY A 15 1.95 16.17 -9.91
CA GLY A 15 0.65 16.02 -9.26
C GLY A 15 0.53 14.73 -8.44
N ASN A 16 -0.34 14.78 -7.44
CA ASN A 16 -0.48 13.70 -6.46
C ASN A 16 -1.24 12.48 -7.02
N TRP A 17 -2.18 12.69 -7.93
CA TRP A 17 -2.96 11.61 -8.55
C TRP A 17 -2.12 10.86 -9.58
N GLU A 18 -1.36 11.60 -10.38
CA GLU A 18 -0.38 11.12 -11.34
C GLU A 18 0.73 10.34 -10.64
N GLY A 19 1.28 10.90 -9.55
CA GLY A 19 2.26 10.19 -8.71
C GLY A 19 1.72 8.90 -8.11
N THR A 20 0.46 8.88 -7.67
CA THR A 20 -0.18 7.67 -7.15
C THR A 20 -0.41 6.63 -8.25
N PHE A 21 -0.82 7.07 -9.45
CA PHE A 21 -0.99 6.21 -10.62
C PHE A 21 0.31 5.50 -11.03
N PHE A 22 1.42 6.24 -11.12
CA PHE A 22 2.72 5.65 -11.42
C PHE A 22 3.20 4.69 -10.33
N ASN A 23 2.89 4.97 -9.05
CA ASN A 23 3.19 4.04 -7.95
C ASN A 23 2.44 2.71 -8.13
N TYR A 24 1.16 2.75 -8.51
CA TYR A 24 0.38 1.54 -8.79
C TYR A 24 0.84 0.79 -10.03
N ILE A 25 1.14 1.47 -11.13
CA ILE A 25 1.64 0.82 -12.35
C ILE A 25 2.97 0.12 -12.10
N THR A 26 3.91 0.80 -11.43
CA THR A 26 5.21 0.21 -11.13
C THR A 26 5.08 -0.95 -10.17
N GLY A 27 4.27 -0.81 -9.11
CA GLY A 27 3.95 -1.91 -8.19
C GLY A 27 3.33 -3.11 -8.90
N LEU A 28 2.37 -2.88 -9.80
CA LEU A 28 1.72 -3.93 -10.58
C LEU A 28 2.70 -4.62 -11.53
N PHE A 29 3.55 -3.87 -12.21
CA PHE A 29 4.58 -4.41 -13.10
C PHE A 29 5.54 -5.35 -12.34
N PHE A 30 6.08 -4.90 -11.19
CA PHE A 30 6.97 -5.73 -10.38
C PHE A 30 6.24 -6.91 -9.73
N SER A 31 4.98 -6.75 -9.33
CA SER A 31 4.18 -7.85 -8.78
C SER A 31 3.92 -8.93 -9.83
N MET A 32 3.64 -8.53 -11.07
CA MET A 32 3.47 -9.45 -12.20
C MET A 32 4.78 -10.19 -12.50
N LEU A 33 5.90 -9.47 -12.49
CA LEU A 33 7.22 -10.04 -12.69
C LEU A 33 7.54 -11.07 -11.59
N PHE A 34 7.29 -10.72 -10.32
CA PHE A 34 7.46 -11.63 -9.20
C PHE A 34 6.58 -12.87 -9.33
N LEU A 35 5.33 -12.72 -9.74
CA LEU A 35 4.39 -13.83 -9.95
C LEU A 35 4.85 -14.79 -11.06
N ILE A 36 5.46 -14.28 -12.14
CA ILE A 36 6.01 -15.12 -13.22
C ILE A 36 7.26 -15.89 -12.77
N PHE A 37 8.10 -15.27 -11.92
CA PHE A 37 9.30 -15.91 -11.40
C PHE A 37 9.05 -16.77 -10.16
N SER A 38 7.89 -16.61 -9.49
CA SER A 38 7.50 -17.49 -8.41
C SER A 38 7.30 -18.90 -8.96
N SER A 39 7.74 -19.91 -8.22
CA SER A 39 7.56 -21.33 -8.60
C SER A 39 6.12 -21.83 -8.41
N ASP A 40 5.20 -20.93 -8.05
CA ASP A 40 3.79 -21.23 -7.85
C ASP A 40 3.07 -21.43 -9.18
N SER A 41 2.09 -22.33 -9.20
CA SER A 41 1.29 -22.55 -10.39
C SER A 41 0.40 -21.32 -10.67
N LEU A 42 0.50 -20.78 -11.90
CA LEU A 42 -0.41 -19.74 -12.41
C LEU A 42 -1.88 -20.20 -12.51
N TYR A 43 -2.13 -21.50 -12.33
CA TYR A 43 -3.45 -22.08 -12.32
C TYR A 43 -4.10 -21.91 -10.94
N ILE A 44 -5.00 -20.93 -10.82
CA ILE A 44 -5.81 -20.74 -9.61
C ILE A 44 -7.21 -21.30 -9.88
N PRO A 45 -7.68 -22.29 -9.10
CA PRO A 45 -9.03 -22.83 -9.25
C PRO A 45 -10.10 -21.76 -9.05
N ILE A 46 -11.15 -21.77 -9.89
CA ILE A 46 -12.23 -20.77 -9.82
C ILE A 46 -12.96 -20.77 -8.47
N HIS A 47 -13.05 -21.94 -7.82
CA HIS A 47 -13.63 -22.11 -6.49
C HIS A 47 -12.84 -21.33 -5.43
N THR A 48 -11.51 -21.27 -5.56
CA THR A 48 -10.66 -20.50 -4.65
C THR A 48 -10.95 -19.00 -4.79
N LEU A 49 -11.14 -18.49 -6.01
CA LEU A 49 -11.51 -17.09 -6.23
C LEU A 49 -12.86 -16.73 -5.60
N GLN A 50 -13.85 -17.61 -5.69
CA GLN A 50 -15.18 -17.38 -5.12
C GLN A 50 -15.18 -17.36 -3.58
N SER A 51 -14.20 -18.01 -2.94
CA SER A 51 -14.08 -18.03 -1.49
C SER A 51 -13.43 -16.76 -0.89
N ILE A 52 -12.88 -15.88 -1.73
CA ILE A 52 -12.16 -14.68 -1.25
C ILE A 52 -13.18 -13.60 -0.83
N PRO A 53 -13.08 -13.07 0.40
CA PRO A 53 -13.95 -11.99 0.86
C PRO A 53 -13.80 -10.73 0.00
N ILE A 54 -14.93 -10.09 -0.34
CA ILE A 54 -14.95 -8.83 -1.11
C ILE A 54 -14.09 -7.74 -0.47
N ALA A 55 -13.99 -7.73 0.87
CA ALA A 55 -13.16 -6.79 1.62
C ALA A 55 -11.68 -6.79 1.20
N VAL A 56 -11.13 -7.91 0.72
CA VAL A 56 -9.73 -8.01 0.29
C VAL A 56 -9.48 -7.15 -0.95
N TYR A 57 -10.46 -7.04 -1.85
CA TYR A 57 -10.35 -6.22 -3.07
C TYR A 57 -10.34 -4.71 -2.77
N LEU A 58 -10.81 -4.28 -1.59
CA LEU A 58 -10.74 -2.88 -1.15
C LEU A 58 -9.33 -2.45 -0.75
N GLY A 59 -8.39 -3.38 -0.59
CA GLY A 59 -7.00 -3.06 -0.25
C GLY A 59 -6.34 -2.08 -1.23
N GLY A 60 -6.66 -2.18 -2.52
CA GLY A 60 -6.18 -1.24 -3.53
C GLY A 60 -6.71 0.18 -3.31
N LEU A 61 -7.98 0.35 -2.92
CA LEU A 61 -8.54 1.65 -2.61
C LEU A 61 -7.88 2.25 -1.36
N VAL A 62 -7.69 1.45 -0.31
CA VAL A 62 -6.98 1.86 0.90
C VAL A 62 -5.56 2.30 0.58
N GLY A 63 -4.83 1.58 -0.28
CA GLY A 63 -3.48 1.95 -0.69
C GLY A 63 -3.41 3.28 -1.43
N VAL A 64 -4.38 3.60 -2.30
CA VAL A 64 -4.48 4.92 -2.97
C VAL A 64 -4.60 6.03 -1.94
N ILE A 65 -5.48 5.86 -0.94
CA ILE A 65 -5.66 6.83 0.14
C ILE A 65 -4.35 7.00 0.93
N VAL A 66 -3.69 5.90 1.30
CA VAL A 66 -2.45 5.92 2.07
C VAL A 66 -1.32 6.63 1.30
N ILE A 67 -1.13 6.34 0.02
CA ILE A 67 -0.10 6.99 -0.81
C ILE A 67 -0.39 8.48 -0.96
N SER A 68 -1.63 8.84 -1.23
CA SER A 68 -2.08 10.23 -1.38
C SER A 68 -1.85 11.04 -0.10
N LEU A 69 -2.26 10.53 1.07
CA LEU A 69 -1.98 11.17 2.36
C LEU A 69 -0.49 11.25 2.63
N SER A 70 0.24 10.18 2.34
CA SER A 70 1.68 10.11 2.54
C SER A 70 2.41 11.19 1.75
N ASN A 71 2.09 11.37 0.47
CA ASN A 71 2.66 12.42 -0.38
C ASN A 71 2.30 13.83 0.13
N TYR A 72 1.08 14.02 0.64
CA TYR A 72 0.61 15.30 1.17
C TYR A 72 1.26 15.70 2.51
N ILE A 73 1.44 14.73 3.42
CA ILE A 73 1.95 14.97 4.78
C ILE A 73 3.48 15.03 4.81
N THR A 74 4.16 14.22 3.99
CA THR A 74 5.64 14.14 3.94
C THR A 74 6.35 15.49 3.82
N PRO A 75 5.92 16.47 2.99
CA PRO A 75 6.59 17.76 2.92
C PRO A 75 6.23 18.72 4.07
N LYS A 76 5.24 18.39 4.93
CA LYS A 76 4.72 19.29 5.97
C LYS A 76 5.33 19.06 7.34
N ILE A 77 5.88 17.87 7.60
CA ILE A 77 6.45 17.50 8.90
C ILE A 77 7.77 16.77 8.72
N SER A 78 8.62 16.77 9.76
CA SER A 78 9.88 16.03 9.73
C SER A 78 9.65 14.54 9.48
N ALA A 79 10.53 13.94 8.68
CA ALA A 79 10.51 12.52 8.35
C ALA A 79 10.53 11.62 9.60
N PHE A 80 11.17 12.07 10.68
CA PHE A 80 11.21 11.36 11.96
C PHE A 80 9.81 11.25 12.59
N TYR A 81 9.12 12.39 12.79
CA TYR A 81 7.79 12.42 13.38
C TYR A 81 6.75 11.66 12.55
N LEU A 82 6.79 11.80 11.23
CA LEU A 82 5.88 11.05 10.34
C LEU A 82 6.08 9.54 10.49
N THR A 83 7.33 9.09 10.58
CA THR A 83 7.64 7.66 10.70
C THR A 83 7.20 7.12 12.05
N LEU A 84 7.42 7.88 13.14
CA LEU A 84 6.95 7.53 14.47
C LEU A 84 5.41 7.42 14.50
N LEU A 85 4.71 8.38 13.92
CA LEU A 85 3.25 8.38 13.84
C LEU A 85 2.71 7.15 13.08
N ILE A 86 3.29 6.84 11.91
CA ILE A 86 2.89 5.67 11.11
C ILE A 86 3.12 4.38 11.91
N PHE A 87 4.26 4.23 12.57
CA PHE A 87 4.55 3.04 13.38
C PHE A 87 3.56 2.87 14.52
N ILE A 88 3.31 3.95 15.28
CA ILE A 88 2.34 3.92 16.38
C ILE A 88 0.96 3.52 15.85
N GLY A 89 0.48 4.16 14.77
CA GLY A 89 -0.81 3.84 14.17
C GLY A 89 -0.92 2.40 13.69
N GLN A 90 0.13 1.86 13.05
CA GLN A 90 0.18 0.48 12.60
C GLN A 90 0.19 -0.52 13.77
N LEU A 91 0.93 -0.24 14.86
CA LEU A 91 0.93 -1.09 16.05
C LEU A 91 -0.44 -1.13 16.72
N PHE A 92 -1.09 0.02 16.90
CA PHE A 92 -2.44 0.08 17.46
C PHE A 92 -3.46 -0.63 16.56
N ALA A 93 -3.47 -0.34 15.26
CA ALA A 93 -4.39 -0.98 14.33
C ALA A 93 -4.18 -2.50 14.26
N GLY A 94 -2.91 -2.96 14.21
CA GLY A 94 -2.57 -4.38 14.23
C GLY A 94 -3.06 -5.06 15.50
N THR A 95 -2.83 -4.46 16.67
CA THR A 95 -3.29 -5.00 17.96
C THR A 95 -4.81 -5.12 18.02
N ILE A 96 -5.54 -4.13 17.50
CA ILE A 96 -7.01 -4.16 17.44
C ILE A 96 -7.49 -5.27 16.51
N ILE A 97 -6.90 -5.39 15.31
CA ILE A 97 -7.24 -6.45 14.36
C ILE A 97 -6.97 -7.84 14.98
N ASP A 98 -5.82 -8.02 15.62
CA ASP A 98 -5.46 -9.28 16.28
C ASP A 98 -6.45 -9.64 17.40
N PHE A 99 -6.89 -8.66 18.19
CA PHE A 99 -7.89 -8.87 19.25
C PHE A 99 -9.24 -9.37 18.72
N PHE A 100 -9.69 -8.84 17.57
CA PHE A 100 -10.95 -9.25 16.95
C PHE A 100 -10.86 -10.57 16.16
N LEU A 101 -9.68 -10.94 15.67
CA LEU A 101 -9.48 -12.19 14.93
C LEU A 101 -9.15 -13.37 15.84
N THR A 102 -8.58 -13.12 17.02
CA THR A 102 -8.14 -14.17 17.97
C THR A 102 -9.20 -14.50 19.03
N ASN A 103 -10.15 -13.59 19.30
CA ASN A 103 -11.35 -13.88 20.11
C ASN A 103 -12.52 -14.32 19.24
#